data_AF-A0A953CHP1-F1
#
_entry.id   AF-A0A953CHP1-F1
#
_cell.length_a   1.000
_cell.length_b   1.000
_cell.length_c   1.000
_cell.angle_alpha   90.00
_cell.angle_beta   90.00
_cell.angle_gamma   90.00
#
_symmetry.space_group_name_H-M   'P 1'
#
loop_
_entity.id
_entity.type
_entity.pdbx_description
1 polymer ?
#
loop_
_entity_poly.entity_id
_entity_poly.type
_entity_poly.pdbx_seq_one_letter_code
_entity_poly.pdbx_strand_id
1 'polypeptide(L)'
;AAGCTGCHGADGKGNPALGAPNLTDKTWLYGGGIATIAETINKGRSNQMPAFGEMLGKGKVHLLAAYVWGLSNRPEGQGAPR
;
A
#
# COMPACT_ATOMS: atom_id res chain seq x y z
N ALA A 1 3.55 -17.78 20.19
CA ALA A 1 3.03 -16.52 19.63
C ALA A 1 3.64 -16.32 18.25
N ALA A 2 2.82 -16.17 17.20
CA ALA A 2 3.32 -15.77 15.89
C ALA A 2 3.51 -14.26 15.91
N GLY A 3 4.75 -13.78 16.11
CA GLY A 3 5.10 -12.35 16.14
C GLY A 3 5.02 -11.72 14.75
N CYS A 4 6.10 -11.08 14.30
CA CYS A 4 6.16 -10.41 12.99
C CYS A 4 5.80 -11.34 11.82
N THR A 5 6.28 -12.58 11.86
CA THR A 5 6.09 -13.56 10.79
C THR A 5 4.65 -14.04 10.63
N GLY A 6 3.80 -13.86 11.64
CA GLY A 6 2.38 -14.23 11.57
C GLY A 6 1.61 -13.44 10.53
N CYS A 7 1.99 -12.17 10.31
CA CYS A 7 1.35 -11.30 9.31
C CYS A 7 2.26 -11.06 8.10
N HIS A 8 3.56 -10.88 8.31
CA HIS A 8 4.50 -10.52 7.24
C HIS A 8 5.11 -11.72 6.51
N GLY A 9 4.74 -12.95 6.88
CA GLY A 9 5.32 -14.17 6.33
C GLY A 9 6.69 -14.48 6.90
N ALA A 10 7.16 -15.71 6.66
CA ALA A 10 8.45 -16.19 7.17
C ALA A 10 9.65 -15.45 6.55
N ASP A 11 9.51 -15.00 5.30
CA ASP A 11 10.53 -14.24 4.57
C ASP A 11 10.30 -12.71 4.62
N GLY A 12 9.32 -12.25 5.40
CA GLY A 12 9.03 -10.82 5.56
C GLY A 12 8.41 -10.15 4.34
N LYS A 13 7.96 -10.91 3.32
CA LYS A 13 7.40 -10.36 2.08
C LYS A 13 5.97 -9.84 2.18
N GLY A 14 5.37 -9.91 3.35
CA GLY A 14 4.02 -9.43 3.59
C GLY A 14 2.94 -10.45 3.25
N ASN A 15 1.69 -10.04 3.45
CA ASN A 15 0.51 -10.81 3.12
C ASN A 15 -0.57 -9.84 2.59
N PRO A 16 -0.78 -9.78 1.26
CA PRO A 16 -1.77 -8.88 0.67
C PRO A 16 -3.20 -9.10 1.16
N ALA A 17 -3.58 -10.33 1.51
CA ALA A 17 -4.93 -10.64 2.01
C ALA A 17 -5.20 -10.02 3.39
N LEU A 18 -4.14 -9.80 4.18
CA LEU A 18 -4.21 -9.09 5.47
C LEU A 18 -3.86 -7.60 5.35
N GLY A 19 -3.43 -7.15 4.16
CA GLY A 19 -2.84 -5.82 3.97
C GLY A 19 -1.48 -5.63 4.64
N ALA A 20 -0.79 -6.72 5.01
CA ALA A 20 0.52 -6.65 5.65
C ALA A 20 1.60 -6.32 4.60
N PRO A 21 2.36 -5.22 4.75
CA PRO A 21 3.34 -4.80 3.76
C PRO A 21 4.57 -5.72 3.70
N ASN A 22 5.27 -5.67 2.57
CA ASN A 22 6.59 -6.26 2.41
C ASN A 22 7.63 -5.44 3.19
N LEU A 23 8.36 -6.08 4.09
CA LEU A 23 9.40 -5.44 4.92
C LEU A 23 10.80 -5.51 4.28
N THR A 24 10.94 -6.20 3.15
CA THR A 24 12.22 -6.45 2.47
C THR A 24 12.49 -5.54 1.28
N ASP A 25 11.49 -4.77 0.84
CA ASP A 25 11.65 -3.84 -0.27
C ASP A 25 11.91 -2.39 0.20
N LYS A 26 11.90 -1.46 -0.75
CA LYS A 26 12.20 -0.04 -0.52
C LYS A 26 10.94 0.83 -0.37
N THR A 27 9.75 0.23 -0.30
CA THR A 27 8.46 0.92 -0.30
C THR A 27 7.94 1.07 1.12
N TRP A 28 8.06 2.28 1.69
CA TRP A 28 7.67 2.55 3.08
C TRP A 28 6.60 3.64 3.15
N LEU A 29 5.36 3.25 3.49
CA LEU A 29 4.22 4.17 3.56
C LEU A 29 4.41 5.32 4.57
N TYR A 30 5.06 5.05 5.71
CA TYR A 30 5.30 6.04 6.77
C TYR A 30 6.75 6.53 6.83
N GLY A 31 7.64 5.98 6.00
CA GLY A 31 9.09 6.20 6.04
C GLY A 31 9.87 5.01 6.62
N GLY A 32 11.05 4.73 6.05
CA GLY A 32 11.91 3.59 6.40
C GLY A 32 13.05 3.90 7.37
N GLY A 33 13.05 5.08 8.02
CA GLY A 33 14.05 5.43 9.02
C GLY A 33 13.85 4.64 10.32
N ILE A 34 14.94 4.33 11.04
CA ILE A 34 14.90 3.53 12.28
C ILE A 34 13.92 4.09 13.31
N ALA A 35 13.90 5.42 13.50
CA ALA A 35 12.98 6.07 14.42
C ALA A 35 11.50 5.82 14.05
N THR A 36 11.16 5.94 12.76
CA THR A 36 9.81 5.69 12.26
C THR A 36 9.40 4.23 12.36
N ILE A 37 10.34 3.32 12.10
CA ILE A 37 10.10 1.87 12.23
C ILE A 37 9.85 1.52 13.70
N ALA A 38 10.70 2.00 14.61
CA ALA A 38 10.54 1.79 16.05
C ALA A 38 9.20 2.34 16.56
N GLU A 39 8.81 3.54 16.11
CA GLU A 39 7.49 4.09 16.44
C GLU A 39 6.36 3.21 15.90
N THR A 40 6.44 2.76 14.65
CA THR A 40 5.44 1.91 14.01
C THR A 40 5.26 0.58 14.75
N ILE A 41 6.35 -0.03 15.22
CA ILE A 41 6.31 -1.28 16.00
C ILE A 41 5.71 -1.03 17.38
N ASN A 42 6.15 0.04 18.06
CA ASN A 42 5.77 0.28 19.46
C ASN A 42 4.35 0.86 19.61
N LYS A 43 3.90 1.70 18.68
CA LYS A 43 2.61 2.39 18.74
C LYS A 43 1.56 1.81 17.79
N GLY A 44 1.96 0.95 16.87
CA GLY A 44 1.09 0.45 15.81
C GLY A 44 0.72 1.52 14.79
N ARG A 45 -0.08 1.13 13.78
CA ARG A 45 -0.65 2.00 12.75
C ARG A 45 -2.06 1.52 12.43
N SER A 46 -2.97 2.46 12.16
CA SER A 46 -4.34 2.16 11.74
C SER A 46 -4.64 2.87 10.42
N ASN A 47 -4.41 2.17 9.32
CA ASN A 47 -4.71 2.70 7.99
C ASN A 47 -6.20 2.61 7.71
N GLN A 48 -6.76 3.68 7.16
CA GLN A 48 -8.13 3.73 6.69
C GLN A 48 -8.11 4.34 5.30
N MET A 49 -8.59 3.59 4.31
CA MET A 49 -8.91 4.13 2.99
C MET A 49 -10.42 4.37 2.95
N PRO A 50 -10.88 5.64 2.93
CA PRO A 50 -12.31 5.93 2.89
C PRO A 50 -12.98 5.34 1.65
N ALA A 51 -14.25 4.99 1.78
CA ALA A 51 -15.06 4.59 0.64
C ALA A 51 -15.39 5.82 -0.23
N PHE A 52 -14.97 5.81 -1.49
CA PHE A 52 -15.24 6.90 -2.44
C PHE A 52 -16.51 6.68 -3.29
N GLY A 53 -17.19 5.54 -3.13
CA GLY A 53 -18.34 5.13 -3.95
C GLY A 53 -19.51 6.11 -3.89
N GLU A 54 -19.95 6.49 -2.69
CA GLU A 54 -21.04 7.45 -2.50
C GLU A 54 -20.65 8.87 -2.89
N MET A 55 -19.39 9.25 -2.63
CA MET A 55 -18.86 10.59 -2.91
C MET A 55 -18.70 10.87 -4.41
N LEU A 56 -18.23 9.88 -5.17
CA LEU A 56 -17.85 10.06 -6.57
C LEU A 56 -18.81 9.38 -7.56
N GLY A 57 -19.56 8.37 -7.12
CA GLY A 57 -20.38 7.51 -7.98
C GLY A 57 -19.55 6.51 -8.77
N LYS A 58 -20.22 5.45 -9.28
CA LYS A 58 -19.56 4.30 -9.94
C LYS A 58 -18.66 4.69 -11.11
N GLY A 59 -19.12 5.59 -11.99
CA GLY A 59 -18.38 5.99 -13.18
C GLY A 59 -17.03 6.65 -12.87
N LYS A 60 -17.01 7.61 -11.92
CA LYS A 60 -15.78 8.30 -11.53
C LYS A 60 -14.83 7.39 -10.76
N VAL A 61 -15.34 6.54 -9.86
CA VAL A 61 -14.50 5.54 -9.17
C VAL A 61 -13.84 4.60 -10.18
N HIS A 62 -14.56 4.16 -11.21
CA HIS A 62 -14.00 3.30 -12.25
C HIS A 62 -12.89 3.99 -13.04
N LEU A 63 -13.11 5.25 -13.47
CA LEU A 63 -12.10 6.03 -14.17
C LEU A 63 -10.87 6.29 -13.29
N LEU A 64 -11.05 6.62 -12.01
CA LEU A 64 -9.96 6.85 -11.07
C LEU A 64 -9.15 5.57 -10.82
N ALA A 65 -9.82 4.42 -10.68
CA ALA A 65 -9.16 3.13 -10.55
C ALA A 65 -8.32 2.80 -11.80
N ALA A 66 -8.87 3.03 -13.00
CA ALA A 66 -8.13 2.86 -14.25
C ALA A 66 -6.92 3.80 -14.35
N TYR A 67 -7.06 5.06 -13.91
CA TYR A 67 -5.97 6.02 -13.88
C TYR A 67 -4.83 5.58 -12.96
N VAL A 68 -5.14 5.22 -11.70
CA VAL A 68 -4.14 4.74 -10.73
C VAL A 68 -3.46 3.47 -11.20
N TRP A 69 -4.21 2.51 -11.76
CA TRP A 69 -3.65 1.29 -12.35
C TRP A 69 -2.68 1.60 -13.50
N GLY A 70 -3.04 2.57 -14.34
CA GLY A 70 -2.21 3.04 -15.45
C GLY A 70 -0.88 3.66 -15.00
N LEU A 71 -0.80 4.27 -13.82
CA LEU A 71 0.47 4.82 -13.31
C LEU A 71 1.56 3.76 -13.15
N SER A 72 1.17 2.53 -12.81
CA SER A 72 2.09 1.42 -12.56
C SER A 72 2.17 0.39 -13.70
N ASN A 73 1.27 0.45 -14.69
CA ASN A 73 1.14 -0.53 -15.78
C ASN A 73 1.17 0.12 -17.18
N ARG A 74 1.99 1.16 -17.34
CA ARG A 74 2.16 1.84 -18.63
C ARG A 74 2.96 0.99 -19.63
N PRO A 75 2.54 0.92 -20.90
CA PRO A 75 3.39 0.39 -21.97
C PRO A 75 4.68 1.21 -22.07
N GLU A 76 5.82 0.55 -22.25
CA GLU A 76 7.09 1.23 -22.48
C GLU A 76 6.97 2.26 -23.63
N GLY A 77 7.43 3.48 -23.38
CA GLY A 77 7.48 4.55 -24.39
C GLY A 77 6.33 5.57 -24.38
N GLN A 78 5.25 5.37 -23.60
CA GLN A 78 4.22 6.41 -23.45
C GLN A 78 4.59 7.31 -22.27
N GLY A 79 4.91 8.59 -22.51
CA GLY A 79 5.22 9.61 -21.49
C GLY A 79 4.05 9.87 -20.52
N ALA A 80 4.31 10.54 -19.39
CA ALA A 80 3.30 10.77 -18.36
C ALA A 80 2.14 11.61 -18.93
N PRO A 81 0.86 11.27 -18.64
CA PRO A 81 -0.25 12.17 -18.94
C PRO A 81 -0.05 13.47 -18.14
N ARG A 82 -0.13 14.60 -18.85
CA ARG A 82 -0.02 15.96 -18.28
C ARG A 82 -1.16 16.25 -17.32
#